data_AF-A0AA90E5N4-F1
#
_entry.id   AF-A0AA90E5N4-F1
#
_cell.length_a   1.000
_cell.length_b   1.000
_cell.length_c   1.000
_cell.angle_alpha   90.00
_cell.angle_beta   90.00
_cell.angle_gamma   90.00
#
_symmetry.space_group_name_H-M   'P 1'
#
loop_
_entity.id
_entity.type
_entity.pdbx_description
1 polymer ?
#
loop_
_entity_poly.entity_id
_entity_poly.type
_entity_poly.pdbx_seq_one_letter_code
_entity_poly.pdbx_strand_id
1 'polypeptide(L)'
;MKIVNVLLAILLTAIMLSGCLYPEERKAKNSAPYQHQLKEVQAAVDEFREATGGLLPIKTRDMGVPIYQKYPIDFNRLSPRYMAEPPGTSYENGGEYLYVLVDVEKKPTVKLIDVKMSEMIRELKLRVEMYKDQHKYPPYKKVVSKNLFMLDHEKLGLKEAPSVTSPLSGTSLPLLVDEKGDIQVDYRMDLAKLMKQSKKTLKPGEEVQDLMWEETPFVPAFSVKYTVNDKQEPVFLE
;
A
#
# COMPACT_ATOMS: atom_id res chain seq x y z
N MET A 1 37.51 42.86 -12.79
CA MET A 1 36.12 43.09 -12.29
C MET A 1 35.07 42.27 -13.03
N LYS A 2 35.06 42.21 -14.37
CA LYS A 2 34.02 41.47 -15.13
C LYS A 2 33.95 39.95 -14.82
N ILE A 3 35.10 39.28 -14.65
CA ILE A 3 35.17 37.83 -14.39
C ILE A 3 34.68 37.47 -12.97
N VAL A 4 34.97 38.32 -11.99
CA VAL A 4 34.53 38.13 -10.59
C VAL A 4 33.01 38.23 -10.48
N ASN A 5 32.40 39.17 -11.20
CA ASN A 5 30.94 39.34 -11.20
C ASN A 5 30.21 38.16 -11.87
N VAL A 6 30.83 37.52 -12.88
CA VAL A 6 30.28 36.32 -13.54
C VAL A 6 30.35 35.10 -12.62
N LEU A 7 31.47 34.92 -11.90
CA LEU A 7 31.62 33.84 -10.92
C LEU A 7 30.63 33.99 -9.75
N LEU A 8 30.39 35.22 -9.29
CA LEU A 8 29.42 35.50 -8.23
C LEU A 8 27.98 35.22 -8.68
N ALA A 9 27.65 35.53 -9.94
CA ALA A 9 26.33 35.24 -10.51
C ALA A 9 26.07 33.73 -10.68
N ILE A 10 27.09 32.95 -11.05
CA ILE A 10 27.00 31.49 -11.19
C ILE A 10 26.86 30.82 -9.81
N LEU A 11 27.55 31.35 -8.78
CA LEU A 11 27.42 30.85 -7.41
C LEU A 11 26.02 31.13 -6.84
N LEU A 12 25.45 32.31 -7.11
CA LEU A 12 24.10 32.65 -6.67
C LEU A 12 23.03 31.78 -7.35
N THR A 13 23.17 31.48 -8.65
CA THR A 13 22.22 30.60 -9.35
C THR A 13 22.34 29.15 -8.89
N ALA A 14 23.54 28.65 -8.61
CA ALA A 14 23.72 27.30 -8.05
C ALA A 14 23.04 27.11 -6.68
N ILE A 15 23.02 28.15 -5.84
CA ILE A 15 22.32 28.14 -4.53
C ILE A 15 20.80 28.22 -4.70
N MET A 16 20.29 28.88 -5.75
CA MET A 16 18.86 28.87 -6.05
C MET A 16 18.38 27.57 -6.70
N LEU A 17 19.25 26.83 -7.40
CA LEU A 17 18.92 25.54 -8.00
C LEU A 17 19.00 24.34 -7.02
N SER A 18 19.58 24.50 -5.83
CA SER A 18 19.56 23.45 -4.80
C SER A 18 18.21 23.33 -4.06
N GLY A 19 17.22 24.16 -4.41
CA GLY A 19 15.85 24.11 -3.88
C GLY A 19 14.99 22.90 -4.31
N CYS A 20 15.52 21.98 -5.12
CA CYS A 20 14.77 20.82 -5.61
C CYS A 20 15.26 19.46 -5.08
N LEU A 21 16.14 19.42 -4.08
CA LEU A 21 16.58 18.16 -3.47
C LEU A 21 15.79 17.84 -2.19
N TYR A 22 14.54 17.40 -2.34
CA TYR A 22 13.76 16.69 -1.31
C TYR A 22 12.80 15.70 -2.00
N PRO A 23 12.60 14.45 -1.51
CA PRO A 23 12.40 14.23 -0.08
C PRO A 23 12.83 12.87 0.53
N GLU A 24 13.85 12.88 1.39
CA GLU A 24 13.94 11.87 2.47
C GLU A 24 13.32 12.37 3.79
N GLU A 25 13.31 13.68 4.10
CA GLU A 25 12.68 14.17 5.35
C GLU A 25 11.15 14.05 5.37
N ARG A 26 10.47 13.88 4.23
CA ARG A 26 9.01 13.62 4.27
C ARG A 26 8.67 12.28 4.90
N LYS A 27 9.58 11.31 4.97
CA LYS A 27 9.31 10.00 5.59
C LYS A 27 9.20 10.08 7.12
N ALA A 28 9.86 11.05 7.76
CA ALA A 28 9.90 11.17 9.22
C ALA A 28 9.00 12.29 9.78
N LYS A 29 8.71 13.36 9.01
CA LYS A 29 7.81 14.45 9.45
C LYS A 29 6.32 14.13 9.26
N ASN A 30 5.99 13.19 8.37
CA ASN A 30 4.62 12.73 8.11
C ASN A 30 4.21 11.52 8.98
N SER A 31 4.79 11.30 10.16
CA SER A 31 4.41 10.15 11.01
C SER A 31 3.41 10.55 12.10
N ALA A 32 3.63 11.70 12.74
CA ALA A 32 2.85 12.11 13.91
C ALA A 32 1.38 12.50 13.61
N PRO A 33 1.06 13.27 12.55
CA PRO A 33 -0.33 13.65 12.24
C PRO A 33 -1.24 12.45 11.91
N TYR A 34 -0.68 11.44 11.24
CA TYR A 34 -1.43 10.25 10.81
C TYR A 34 -1.74 9.31 11.97
N GLN A 35 -0.82 9.18 12.93
CA GLN A 35 -1.07 8.38 14.14
C GLN A 35 -2.19 8.97 15.00
N HIS A 36 -2.32 10.30 15.05
CA HIS A 36 -3.44 10.95 15.72
C HIS A 36 -4.76 10.63 15.02
N GLN A 37 -4.82 10.81 13.70
CA GLN A 37 -6.03 10.55 12.92
C GLN A 37 -6.46 9.08 12.98
N LEU A 38 -5.51 8.14 12.97
CA LEU A 38 -5.84 6.71 13.15
C LEU A 38 -6.48 6.43 14.50
N LYS A 39 -5.97 7.03 15.58
CA LYS A 39 -6.55 6.88 16.92
C LYS A 39 -7.94 7.50 17.00
N GLU A 40 -8.14 8.65 16.37
CA GLU A 40 -9.44 9.32 16.31
C GLU A 40 -10.47 8.46 15.57
N VAL A 41 -10.13 7.94 14.39
CA VAL A 41 -11.03 7.04 13.65
C VAL A 41 -11.27 5.75 14.43
N GLN A 42 -10.25 5.19 15.07
CA GLN A 42 -10.40 4.00 15.91
C GLN A 42 -11.38 4.24 17.06
N ALA A 43 -11.25 5.37 17.78
CA ALA A 43 -12.15 5.73 18.86
C ALA A 43 -13.60 5.88 18.35
N ALA A 44 -13.80 6.53 17.21
CA ALA A 44 -15.12 6.68 16.60
C ALA A 44 -15.73 5.33 16.20
N VAL A 45 -14.92 4.39 15.67
CA VAL A 45 -15.36 3.03 15.34
C VAL A 45 -15.74 2.25 16.60
N ASP A 46 -14.94 2.34 17.66
CA ASP A 46 -15.20 1.65 18.91
C ASP A 46 -16.50 2.17 19.57
N GLU A 47 -16.69 3.50 19.63
CA GLU A 47 -17.91 4.12 20.15
C GLU A 47 -19.14 3.74 19.31
N PHE A 48 -19.02 3.76 17.98
CA PHE A 48 -20.08 3.30 17.08
C PHE A 48 -20.47 1.85 17.37
N ARG A 49 -19.48 0.97 17.52
CA ARG A 49 -19.70 -0.46 17.77
C ARG A 49 -20.40 -0.69 19.09
N GLU A 50 -19.98 0.01 20.15
CA GLU A 50 -20.62 -0.07 21.47
C GLU A 50 -22.07 0.41 21.41
N ALA A 51 -22.32 1.57 20.80
CA ALA A 51 -23.65 2.16 20.70
C ALA A 51 -24.64 1.35 19.85
N THR A 52 -24.15 0.49 18.96
CA THR A 52 -24.96 -0.29 18.02
C THR A 52 -25.04 -1.79 18.36
N GLY A 53 -24.53 -2.19 19.52
CA GLY A 53 -24.57 -3.58 19.96
C GLY A 53 -23.68 -4.52 19.12
N GLY A 54 -22.57 -4.00 18.58
CA GLY A 54 -21.56 -4.80 17.87
C GLY A 54 -21.50 -4.56 16.36
N LEU A 55 -22.30 -3.66 15.78
CA LEU A 55 -22.23 -3.38 14.34
C LEU A 55 -20.96 -2.59 14.00
N LEU A 56 -20.37 -2.86 12.83
CA LEU A 56 -19.22 -2.12 12.31
C LEU A 56 -19.64 -1.06 11.27
N PRO A 57 -19.02 0.14 11.26
CA PRO A 57 -19.31 1.22 10.32
C PRO A 57 -18.56 0.99 9.01
N ILE A 58 -18.91 -0.08 8.28
CA ILE A 58 -18.24 -0.47 7.03
C ILE A 58 -19.15 -0.30 5.82
N LYS A 59 -18.53 -0.06 4.66
CA LYS A 59 -19.19 -0.11 3.34
C LYS A 59 -19.35 -1.58 2.93
N THR A 60 -20.52 -1.92 2.40
CA THR A 60 -20.77 -3.27 1.85
C THR A 60 -19.92 -3.49 0.60
N ARG A 61 -19.28 -4.66 0.51
CA ARG A 61 -18.47 -5.10 -0.63
C ARG A 61 -18.84 -6.54 -1.00
N ASP A 62 -18.62 -6.91 -2.26
CA ASP A 62 -18.87 -8.27 -2.73
C ASP A 62 -17.96 -9.30 -2.06
N MET A 63 -18.40 -10.55 -1.99
CA MET A 63 -17.66 -11.63 -1.34
C MET A 63 -16.29 -11.91 -1.99
N GLY A 64 -16.14 -11.61 -3.29
CA GLY A 64 -14.90 -11.82 -4.04
C GLY A 64 -13.83 -10.75 -3.82
N VAL A 65 -14.11 -9.69 -3.06
CA VAL A 65 -13.12 -8.65 -2.76
C VAL A 65 -12.04 -9.20 -1.83
N PRO A 66 -10.75 -8.98 -2.13
CA PRO A 66 -9.64 -9.42 -1.27
C PRO A 66 -9.79 -8.93 0.16
N ILE A 67 -9.37 -9.76 1.13
CA ILE A 67 -9.66 -9.55 2.56
C ILE A 67 -9.27 -8.15 3.07
N TYR A 68 -8.09 -7.65 2.69
CA TYR A 68 -7.60 -6.34 3.14
C TYR A 68 -8.37 -5.15 2.54
N GLN A 69 -9.11 -5.37 1.45
CA GLN A 69 -9.94 -4.35 0.78
C GLN A 69 -11.42 -4.51 1.12
N LYS A 70 -11.79 -5.55 1.87
CA LYS A 70 -13.17 -6.00 2.06
C LYS A 70 -13.97 -5.11 3.00
N TYR A 71 -13.31 -4.47 3.96
CA TYR A 71 -13.98 -3.71 5.02
C TYR A 71 -13.59 -2.21 5.05
N PRO A 72 -13.82 -1.43 3.98
CA PRO A 72 -13.63 0.02 4.04
C PRO A 72 -14.58 0.66 5.04
N ILE A 73 -14.10 1.65 5.76
CA ILE A 73 -14.91 2.40 6.73
C ILE A 73 -15.90 3.30 5.97
N ASP A 74 -17.14 3.31 6.44
CA ASP A 74 -18.19 4.22 5.99
C ASP A 74 -18.29 5.40 6.95
N PHE A 75 -17.57 6.48 6.63
CA PHE A 75 -17.57 7.68 7.46
C PHE A 75 -18.95 8.35 7.58
N ASN A 76 -19.91 8.07 6.68
CA ASN A 76 -21.28 8.58 6.81
C ASN A 76 -22.01 7.98 8.02
N ARG A 77 -21.55 6.82 8.51
CA ARG A 77 -22.09 6.18 9.71
C ARG A 77 -21.41 6.70 10.99
N LEU A 78 -20.25 7.36 10.85
CA LEU A 78 -19.47 7.90 11.95
C LEU A 78 -19.74 9.40 12.16
N SER A 79 -19.71 10.20 11.10
CA SER A 79 -19.90 11.65 11.17
C SER A 79 -21.37 12.07 11.02
N PRO A 80 -21.83 13.13 11.73
CA PRO A 80 -21.09 13.93 12.73
C PRO A 80 -21.15 13.36 14.15
N ARG A 81 -21.79 12.20 14.35
CA ARG A 81 -22.20 11.72 15.68
C ARG A 81 -21.05 11.22 16.55
N TYR A 82 -20.16 10.42 15.99
CA TYR A 82 -19.02 9.77 16.65
C TYR A 82 -17.69 10.45 16.30
N MET A 83 -17.68 11.31 15.28
CA MET A 83 -16.58 12.19 14.93
C MET A 83 -17.11 13.39 14.15
N ALA A 84 -16.45 14.55 14.23
CA ALA A 84 -16.93 15.76 13.58
C ALA A 84 -17.00 15.60 12.05
N GLU A 85 -15.89 15.21 11.43
CA GLU A 85 -15.75 15.02 9.99
C GLU A 85 -14.70 13.94 9.68
N PRO A 86 -14.70 13.31 8.49
CA PRO A 86 -13.66 12.37 8.10
C PRO A 86 -12.26 13.01 8.18
N PRO A 87 -11.17 12.25 8.42
CA PRO A 87 -9.83 12.84 8.43
C PRO A 87 -9.47 13.45 7.07
N GLY A 88 -8.73 14.56 7.04
CA GLY A 88 -8.25 15.15 5.78
C GLY A 88 -7.33 14.25 4.95
N THR A 89 -6.79 13.17 5.54
CA THR A 89 -6.00 12.16 4.84
C THR A 89 -6.85 11.06 4.22
N SER A 90 -8.15 11.00 4.53
CA SER A 90 -9.08 10.05 3.94
C SER A 90 -9.39 10.40 2.48
N TYR A 91 -9.50 9.36 1.65
CA TYR A 91 -9.88 9.49 0.24
C TYR A 91 -11.20 10.23 0.07
N GLU A 92 -12.15 10.01 0.98
CA GLU A 92 -13.45 10.69 1.02
C GLU A 92 -13.32 12.21 1.13
N ASN A 93 -12.25 12.70 1.75
CA ASN A 93 -11.92 14.13 1.87
C ASN A 93 -10.80 14.58 0.92
N GLY A 94 -10.52 13.81 -0.15
CA GLY A 94 -9.49 14.12 -1.15
C GLY A 94 -8.05 13.83 -0.70
N GLY A 95 -7.90 13.07 0.40
CA GLY A 95 -6.62 12.59 0.88
C GLY A 95 -6.10 11.35 0.15
N GLU A 96 -4.97 10.82 0.63
CA GLU A 96 -4.20 9.78 -0.06
C GLU A 96 -4.52 8.36 0.44
N TYR A 97 -5.38 8.21 1.46
CA TYR A 97 -5.61 6.93 2.12
C TYR A 97 -7.07 6.52 2.18
N LEU A 98 -7.32 5.25 1.88
CA LEU A 98 -8.59 4.61 2.19
C LEU A 98 -8.47 3.95 3.57
N TYR A 99 -9.39 4.27 4.46
CA TYR A 99 -9.45 3.67 5.80
C TYR A 99 -10.23 2.36 5.75
N VAL A 100 -9.66 1.31 6.33
CA VAL A 100 -10.23 -0.05 6.36
C VAL A 100 -10.16 -0.65 7.76
N LEU A 101 -11.02 -1.62 8.04
CA LEU A 101 -10.92 -2.46 9.23
C LEU A 101 -10.25 -3.80 8.91
N VAL A 102 -9.35 -4.23 9.78
CA VAL A 102 -8.82 -5.60 9.84
C VAL A 102 -9.25 -6.27 11.13
N ASP A 103 -9.10 -7.60 11.18
CA ASP A 103 -9.48 -8.43 12.34
C ASP A 103 -10.92 -8.18 12.82
N VAL A 104 -11.85 -8.04 11.87
CA VAL A 104 -13.23 -7.62 12.15
C VAL A 104 -14.03 -8.56 13.05
N GLU A 105 -13.60 -9.82 13.17
CA GLU A 105 -14.29 -10.83 13.98
C GLU A 105 -13.83 -10.84 15.45
N LYS A 106 -12.58 -10.43 15.73
CA LYS A 106 -12.01 -10.48 17.09
C LYS A 106 -11.75 -9.09 17.63
N LYS A 107 -10.87 -8.34 16.98
CA LYS A 107 -10.49 -6.98 17.37
C LYS A 107 -10.42 -6.05 16.15
N PRO A 108 -11.58 -5.54 15.69
CA PRO A 108 -11.66 -4.55 14.63
C PRO A 108 -10.64 -3.42 14.81
N THR A 109 -9.66 -3.36 13.91
CA THR A 109 -8.55 -2.40 13.98
C THR A 109 -8.50 -1.56 12.72
N VAL A 110 -8.42 -0.24 12.88
CA VAL A 110 -8.32 0.71 11.77
C VAL A 110 -6.93 0.67 11.15
N LYS A 111 -6.90 0.53 9.83
CA LYS A 111 -5.70 0.50 8.98
C LYS A 111 -5.93 1.27 7.68
N LEU A 112 -4.87 1.43 6.91
CA LEU A 112 -4.84 2.26 5.70
C LEU A 112 -4.46 1.44 4.47
N ILE A 113 -5.07 1.81 3.34
CA ILE A 113 -4.64 1.46 1.99
C ILE A 113 -4.18 2.73 1.29
N ASP A 114 -3.04 2.66 0.60
CA ASP A 114 -2.54 3.74 -0.26
C ASP A 114 -3.36 3.82 -1.55
N VAL A 115 -3.99 4.96 -1.79
CA VAL A 115 -4.84 5.18 -2.96
C VAL A 115 -4.02 5.26 -4.24
N LYS A 116 -2.84 5.90 -4.21
CA LYS A 116 -1.98 6.04 -5.40
C LYS A 116 -1.50 4.68 -5.91
N MET A 117 -1.13 3.80 -4.98
CA MET A 117 -0.82 2.40 -5.29
C MET A 117 -2.02 1.71 -5.97
N SER A 118 -3.22 1.91 -5.43
CA SER A 118 -4.45 1.31 -5.96
C SER A 118 -4.77 1.81 -7.38
N GLU A 119 -4.57 3.10 -7.64
CA GLU A 119 -4.76 3.71 -8.96
C GLU A 119 -3.78 3.15 -10.00
N MET A 120 -2.50 3.05 -9.65
CA MET A 120 -1.48 2.49 -10.54
C MET A 120 -1.75 1.02 -10.88
N ILE A 121 -2.16 0.24 -9.88
CA ILE A 121 -2.52 -1.16 -10.07
C ILE A 121 -3.76 -1.29 -10.97
N ARG A 122 -4.76 -0.43 -10.78
CA ARG A 122 -5.95 -0.39 -11.64
C ARG A 122 -5.60 -0.04 -13.09
N GLU A 123 -4.73 0.95 -13.30
CA GLU A 123 -4.26 1.33 -14.64
C GLU A 123 -3.55 0.17 -15.33
N LEU A 124 -2.61 -0.48 -14.62
CA LEU A 124 -1.88 -1.62 -15.17
C LEU A 124 -2.80 -2.80 -15.47
N LYS A 125 -3.76 -3.08 -14.59
CA LYS A 125 -4.76 -4.13 -14.80
C LYS A 125 -5.56 -3.87 -16.07
N LEU A 126 -6.01 -2.64 -16.31
CA LEU A 126 -6.71 -2.28 -17.56
C LEU A 126 -5.85 -2.55 -18.80
N ARG A 127 -4.56 -2.19 -18.76
CA ARG A 127 -3.64 -2.49 -19.88
C ARG A 127 -3.46 -3.99 -20.10
N VAL A 128 -3.37 -4.77 -19.03
CA VAL A 128 -3.28 -6.24 -19.11
C VAL A 128 -4.56 -6.84 -19.67
N GLU A 129 -5.74 -6.37 -19.26
CA GLU A 129 -7.02 -6.83 -19.82
C GLU A 129 -7.12 -6.51 -21.32
N MET A 130 -6.78 -5.29 -21.73
CA MET A 130 -6.74 -4.93 -23.15
C MET A 130 -5.78 -5.82 -23.96
N TYR A 131 -4.64 -6.18 -23.39
CA TYR A 131 -3.70 -7.10 -24.02
C TYR A 131 -4.31 -8.52 -24.13
N LYS A 132 -4.95 -9.01 -23.06
CA LYS A 132 -5.61 -10.32 -23.03
C LYS A 132 -6.74 -10.43 -24.04
N ASP A 133 -7.53 -9.37 -24.23
CA ASP A 133 -8.60 -9.35 -25.23
C ASP A 133 -8.08 -9.65 -26.65
N GLN A 134 -6.81 -9.31 -26.92
CA GLN A 134 -6.14 -9.55 -28.19
C GLN A 134 -5.34 -10.87 -28.23
N HIS A 135 -4.83 -11.36 -27.09
CA HIS A 135 -3.83 -12.45 -27.03
C HIS A 135 -4.23 -13.66 -26.17
N LYS A 136 -5.43 -13.67 -25.59
CA LYS A 136 -6.01 -14.69 -24.69
C LYS A 136 -5.34 -14.86 -23.32
N TYR A 137 -4.07 -14.49 -23.18
CA TYR A 137 -3.30 -14.62 -21.94
C TYR A 137 -2.63 -13.29 -21.56
N PRO A 138 -2.37 -13.06 -20.26
CA PRO A 138 -1.57 -11.92 -19.82
C PRO A 138 -0.16 -11.92 -20.44
N PRO A 139 0.48 -10.76 -20.53
CA PRO A 139 1.82 -10.63 -21.10
C PRO A 139 2.86 -11.15 -20.10
N TYR A 140 3.12 -12.45 -20.10
CA TYR A 140 4.11 -13.08 -19.23
C TYR A 140 5.54 -12.92 -19.77
N LYS A 141 6.50 -12.64 -18.87
CA LYS A 141 7.94 -12.59 -19.15
C LYS A 141 8.69 -13.77 -18.53
N LYS A 142 8.50 -14.01 -17.22
CA LYS A 142 9.24 -15.04 -16.46
C LYS A 142 8.38 -15.59 -15.32
N VAL A 143 8.49 -16.89 -15.06
CA VAL A 143 7.89 -17.53 -13.87
C VAL A 143 8.62 -17.07 -12.61
N VAL A 144 7.87 -16.61 -11.61
CA VAL A 144 8.40 -16.17 -10.31
C VAL A 144 8.10 -17.21 -9.24
N SER A 145 6.88 -17.75 -9.21
CA SER A 145 6.46 -18.90 -8.41
C SER A 145 5.26 -19.57 -9.08
N LYS A 146 4.69 -20.60 -8.45
CA LYS A 146 3.41 -21.16 -8.87
C LYS A 146 2.35 -20.06 -8.99
N ASN A 147 1.74 -19.95 -10.18
CA ASN A 147 0.71 -18.98 -10.55
C ASN A 147 1.11 -17.49 -10.46
N LEU A 148 2.40 -17.16 -10.34
CA LEU A 148 2.88 -15.77 -10.35
C LEU A 148 4.01 -15.57 -11.36
N PHE A 149 3.88 -14.51 -12.14
CA PHE A 149 4.75 -14.21 -13.27
C PHE A 149 5.19 -12.75 -13.26
N MET A 150 6.40 -12.51 -13.74
CA MET A 150 6.86 -11.17 -14.09
C MET A 150 6.14 -10.71 -15.36
N LEU A 151 5.69 -9.47 -15.37
CA LEU A 151 5.06 -8.84 -16.52
C LEU A 151 6.08 -8.53 -17.63
N ASP A 152 5.69 -8.84 -18.85
CA ASP A 152 6.36 -8.38 -20.07
C ASP A 152 5.87 -6.97 -20.40
N HIS A 153 6.49 -6.00 -19.74
CA HIS A 153 6.12 -4.59 -19.82
C HIS A 153 6.31 -4.00 -21.23
N GLU A 154 7.23 -4.56 -22.03
CA GLU A 154 7.46 -4.15 -23.42
C GLU A 154 6.22 -4.44 -24.29
N LYS A 155 5.57 -5.59 -24.08
CA LYS A 155 4.30 -5.94 -24.75
C LYS A 155 3.12 -5.05 -24.35
N LEU A 156 3.23 -4.37 -23.21
CA LEU A 156 2.26 -3.38 -22.74
C LEU A 156 2.60 -1.94 -23.17
N GLY A 157 3.64 -1.76 -24.00
CA GLY A 157 4.10 -0.45 -24.43
C GLY A 157 4.69 0.41 -23.30
N LEU A 158 5.14 -0.23 -22.21
CA LEU A 158 5.81 0.44 -21.10
C LEU A 158 7.31 0.50 -21.35
N LYS A 159 7.94 1.60 -20.92
CA LYS A 159 9.41 1.78 -21.06
C LYS A 159 10.20 1.02 -20.01
N GLU A 160 9.60 0.79 -18.85
CA GLU A 160 10.24 0.19 -17.69
C GLU A 160 9.29 -0.80 -17.03
N ALA A 161 9.85 -1.71 -16.21
CA ALA A 161 9.06 -2.64 -15.43
C ALA A 161 8.17 -1.88 -14.43
N PRO A 162 6.86 -2.17 -14.40
CA PRO A 162 5.93 -1.47 -13.53
C PRO A 162 6.21 -1.79 -12.06
N SER A 163 6.13 -0.78 -11.21
CA SER A 163 6.35 -0.89 -9.76
C SER A 163 5.55 0.15 -9.02
N VAL A 164 5.23 -0.10 -7.75
CA VAL A 164 4.55 0.84 -6.86
C VAL A 164 5.45 1.24 -5.71
N THR A 165 5.26 2.44 -5.16
CA THR A 165 5.97 2.86 -3.95
C THR A 165 5.33 2.20 -2.73
N SER A 166 6.14 1.50 -1.92
CA SER A 166 5.70 0.96 -0.64
C SER A 166 5.26 2.09 0.31
N PRO A 167 4.06 2.02 0.91
CA PRO A 167 3.66 2.96 1.95
C PRO A 167 4.39 2.68 3.28
N LEU A 168 5.05 1.52 3.42
CA LEU A 168 5.76 1.11 4.63
C LEU A 168 7.21 1.59 4.63
N SER A 169 7.92 1.37 3.52
CA SER A 169 9.37 1.64 3.41
C SER A 169 9.69 2.78 2.44
N GLY A 170 8.75 3.15 1.57
CA GLY A 170 8.98 4.07 0.46
C GLY A 170 9.94 3.50 -0.59
N THR A 171 10.19 2.19 -0.62
CA THR A 171 10.94 1.55 -1.70
C THR A 171 10.01 1.21 -2.87
N SER A 172 10.58 1.05 -4.06
CA SER A 172 9.85 0.52 -5.22
C SER A 172 9.60 -0.98 -5.03
N LEU A 173 8.33 -1.38 -5.14
CA LEU A 173 7.87 -2.77 -5.05
C LEU A 173 7.48 -3.27 -6.44
N PRO A 174 8.03 -4.40 -6.90
CA PRO A 174 7.68 -4.98 -8.19
C PRO A 174 6.19 -5.34 -8.28
N LEU A 175 5.61 -5.16 -9.47
CA LEU A 175 4.29 -5.69 -9.79
C LEU A 175 4.41 -7.00 -10.57
N LEU A 176 3.70 -8.01 -10.09
CA LEU A 176 3.56 -9.33 -10.70
C LEU A 176 2.16 -9.48 -11.30
N VAL A 177 1.98 -10.52 -12.11
CA VAL A 177 0.69 -10.90 -12.67
C VAL A 177 0.43 -12.38 -12.42
N ASP A 178 -0.82 -12.72 -12.14
CA ASP A 178 -1.23 -14.11 -11.99
C ASP A 178 -1.81 -14.73 -13.27
N GLU A 179 -2.28 -15.98 -13.16
CA GLU A 179 -2.92 -16.71 -14.26
C GLU A 179 -4.20 -16.05 -14.80
N LYS A 180 -4.88 -15.24 -13.98
CA LYS A 180 -6.12 -14.54 -14.33
C LYS A 180 -5.85 -13.16 -14.92
N GLY A 181 -4.63 -12.65 -14.83
CA GLY A 181 -4.29 -11.28 -15.20
C GLY A 181 -4.45 -10.28 -14.08
N ASP A 182 -4.71 -10.74 -12.84
CA ASP A 182 -4.73 -9.84 -11.69
C ASP A 182 -3.30 -9.44 -11.32
N ILE A 183 -3.16 -8.17 -10.97
CA ILE A 183 -1.89 -7.54 -10.62
C ILE A 183 -1.64 -7.73 -9.12
N GLN A 184 -0.45 -8.21 -8.78
CA GLN A 184 -0.04 -8.51 -7.42
C GLN A 184 1.20 -7.68 -7.06
N VAL A 185 1.27 -7.18 -5.83
CA VAL A 185 2.44 -6.43 -5.31
C VAL A 185 3.37 -7.39 -4.59
N ASP A 186 4.66 -7.37 -4.94
CA ASP A 186 5.68 -8.17 -4.25
C ASP A 186 6.23 -7.46 -3.00
N TYR A 187 5.65 -7.80 -1.83
CA TYR A 187 6.02 -7.25 -0.52
C TYR A 187 7.19 -7.97 0.16
N ARG A 188 7.91 -8.92 -0.48
CA ARG A 188 9.01 -9.65 0.19
C ARG A 188 10.06 -8.72 0.79
N MET A 189 10.36 -7.59 0.14
CA MET A 189 11.31 -6.61 0.68
C MET A 189 10.83 -5.95 1.98
N ASP A 190 9.55 -5.58 2.05
CA ASP A 190 8.96 -4.99 3.24
C ASP A 190 8.84 -6.01 4.37
N LEU A 191 8.40 -7.23 4.05
CA LEU A 191 8.33 -8.33 5.00
C LEU A 191 9.70 -8.67 5.58
N ALA A 192 10.74 -8.74 4.76
CA ALA A 192 12.09 -9.00 5.25
C ALA A 192 12.56 -7.95 6.26
N LYS A 193 12.17 -6.68 6.07
CA LYS A 193 12.47 -5.60 7.03
C LYS A 193 11.68 -5.77 8.33
N LEU A 194 10.38 -6.03 8.25
CA LEU A 194 9.52 -6.22 9.41
C LEU A 194 9.90 -7.45 10.24
N MET A 195 10.23 -8.56 9.57
CA MET A 195 10.67 -9.79 10.24
C MET A 195 11.94 -9.55 11.06
N LYS A 196 12.93 -8.85 10.48
CA LYS A 196 14.15 -8.45 11.19
C LYS A 196 13.88 -7.55 12.41
N GLN A 197 12.84 -6.71 12.34
CA GLN A 197 12.47 -5.80 13.44
C GLN A 197 11.67 -6.50 14.54
N SER A 198 10.71 -7.35 14.17
CA SER A 198 9.79 -8.01 15.11
C SER A 198 10.49 -9.01 16.04
N LYS A 199 11.63 -9.58 15.62
CA LYS A 199 12.35 -10.67 16.30
C LYS A 199 11.46 -11.90 16.59
N LYS A 200 10.29 -12.01 15.96
CA LYS A 200 9.40 -13.18 16.04
C LYS A 200 10.05 -14.32 15.25
N THR A 201 10.07 -15.53 15.81
CA THR A 201 10.43 -16.73 15.05
C THR A 201 9.20 -17.22 14.31
N LEU A 202 9.26 -17.21 12.98
CA LEU A 202 8.17 -17.63 12.11
C LEU A 202 8.43 -19.05 11.61
N LYS A 203 7.39 -19.86 11.44
CA LYS A 203 7.56 -21.22 10.95
C LYS A 203 7.30 -21.30 9.45
N PRO A 204 8.11 -22.06 8.69
CA PRO A 204 7.80 -22.38 7.30
C PRO A 204 6.40 -23.00 7.18
N GLY A 205 5.65 -22.53 6.17
CA GLY A 205 4.25 -22.90 5.94
C GLY A 205 3.22 -21.99 6.64
N GLU A 206 3.60 -21.19 7.63
CA GLU A 206 2.69 -20.20 8.23
C GLU A 206 2.56 -18.96 7.33
N GLU A 207 1.35 -18.38 7.27
CA GLU A 207 1.10 -17.11 6.58
C GLU A 207 1.66 -15.94 7.39
N VAL A 208 2.43 -15.06 6.74
CA VAL A 208 3.21 -14.02 7.46
C VAL A 208 2.88 -12.59 7.02
N GLN A 209 2.03 -12.41 6.02
CA GLN A 209 1.67 -11.09 5.50
C GLN A 209 0.96 -10.20 6.53
N ASP A 210 0.29 -10.80 7.53
CA ASP A 210 -0.40 -10.07 8.59
C ASP A 210 0.54 -9.26 9.46
N LEU A 211 1.83 -9.63 9.52
CA LEU A 211 2.87 -8.86 10.19
C LEU A 211 2.91 -7.40 9.70
N MET A 212 2.54 -7.14 8.45
CA MET A 212 2.49 -5.79 7.90
C MET A 212 1.48 -4.89 8.60
N TRP A 213 0.25 -5.36 8.81
CA TRP A 213 -0.74 -4.54 9.52
C TRP A 213 -0.61 -4.68 11.03
N GLU A 214 -0.01 -5.74 11.57
CA GLU A 214 0.29 -5.82 13.00
C GLU A 214 1.27 -4.74 13.43
N GLU A 215 2.35 -4.55 12.66
CA GLU A 215 3.47 -3.68 13.03
C GLU A 215 3.37 -2.28 12.39
N THR A 216 2.47 -2.08 11.43
CA THR A 216 2.32 -0.79 10.72
C THR A 216 0.86 -0.34 10.57
N PRO A 217 0.62 0.94 10.22
CA PRO A 217 -0.71 1.41 9.85
C PRO A 217 -1.30 0.81 8.58
N PHE A 218 -0.49 0.17 7.73
CA PHE A 218 -0.89 -0.19 6.38
C PHE A 218 -1.21 -1.68 6.28
N VAL A 219 -2.23 -2.00 5.49
CA VAL A 219 -2.52 -3.38 5.07
C VAL A 219 -1.75 -3.73 3.80
N PRO A 220 -1.42 -5.02 3.57
CA PRO A 220 -0.78 -5.46 2.34
C PRO A 220 -1.82 -5.61 1.21
N ALA A 221 -2.34 -4.48 0.73
CA ALA A 221 -3.30 -4.47 -0.37
C ALA A 221 -2.68 -5.05 -1.65
N PHE A 222 -3.45 -5.84 -2.40
CA PHE A 222 -2.98 -6.51 -3.64
C PHE A 222 -1.79 -7.46 -3.40
N SER A 223 -1.65 -7.95 -2.18
CA SER A 223 -0.61 -8.90 -1.81
C SER A 223 -1.01 -10.34 -2.15
N VAL A 224 0.01 -11.12 -2.45
CA VAL A 224 -0.07 -12.59 -2.42
C VAL A 224 0.21 -13.09 -1.00
N LYS A 225 0.06 -14.40 -0.80
CA LYS A 225 0.41 -15.05 0.46
C LYS A 225 1.90 -15.33 0.54
N TYR A 226 2.45 -15.18 1.73
CA TYR A 226 3.86 -15.40 2.00
C TYR A 226 4.05 -16.37 3.16
N THR A 227 5.21 -17.03 3.16
CA THR A 227 5.74 -17.76 4.30
C THR A 227 7.24 -17.50 4.44
N VAL A 228 7.93 -18.19 5.35
CA VAL A 228 9.38 -18.09 5.53
C VAL A 228 10.08 -19.37 5.10
N ASN A 229 11.30 -19.24 4.59
CA ASN A 229 12.21 -20.38 4.39
C ASN A 229 13.03 -20.69 5.66
N ASP A 230 13.87 -21.73 5.60
CA ASP A 230 14.75 -22.12 6.72
C ASP A 230 15.73 -21.02 7.17
N LYS A 231 15.99 -20.04 6.30
CA LYS A 231 16.84 -18.87 6.59
C LYS A 231 16.07 -17.67 7.14
N GLN A 232 14.77 -17.84 7.46
CA GLN A 232 13.87 -16.77 7.89
C GLN A 232 13.74 -15.64 6.85
N GLU A 233 13.82 -15.98 5.56
CA GLU A 233 13.58 -15.05 4.46
C GLU A 233 12.15 -15.24 3.94
N PRO A 234 11.43 -14.16 3.62
CA PRO A 234 10.08 -14.26 3.07
C PRO A 234 10.10 -14.84 1.66
N VAL A 235 9.29 -15.88 1.46
CA VAL A 235 9.06 -16.56 0.18
C VAL A 235 7.55 -16.61 -0.08
N PHE A 236 7.16 -16.83 -1.34
CA PHE A 236 5.75 -17.03 -1.67
C PHE A 236 5.25 -18.33 -1.03
N LEU A 237 4.00 -18.32 -0.55
CA LEU A 237 3.33 -19.52 -0.09
C LEU A 237 2.71 -20.23 -1.32
N GLU A 238 3.13 -21.48 -1.59
CA GLU A 238 2.77 -22.27 -2.80
C GLU A 238 1.68 -23.34 -2.59
#